data_AF-A0A9P6AQN4-F1
#
_entry.id   AF-A0A9P6AQN4-F1
#
_cell.length_a   1.000
_cell.length_b   1.000
_cell.length_c   1.000
_cell.angle_alpha   90.00
_cell.angle_beta   90.00
_cell.angle_gamma   90.00
#
_symmetry.space_group_name_H-M   'P 1'
#
loop_
_entity.id
_entity.type
_entity.pdbx_description
1 polymer ?
#
loop_
_entity_poly.entity_id
_entity_poly.type
_entity_poly.pdbx_seq_one_letter_code
_entity_poly.pdbx_strand_id
1 'polypeptide(L)'
;MGDATFNGKPQSLYFSNNHPTHPGLFKGMAVILEECGYLNAQTLCAQCPDFKHKKGAVNCCCCWLLFSEPDFVNIDSILEGHCHEHGFTYTPSTIEDIEKNALNALEAVPLLSMRRFSNCALQGFNGKEAAYATNKYQGHCQIPMEATQEVIQELMRSKKA
;
A
#
# COMPACT_ATOMS: atom_id res chain seq x y z
N MET A 1 -9.70 14.32 0.17
CA MET A 1 -9.66 13.39 1.32
C MET A 1 -10.76 13.80 2.27
N GLY A 2 -11.68 12.89 2.61
CA GLY A 2 -12.74 13.15 3.57
C GLY A 2 -12.25 13.02 5.01
N ASP A 3 -13.11 13.35 5.97
CA ASP A 3 -12.84 13.11 7.39
C ASP A 3 -12.74 11.61 7.68
N ALA A 4 -11.95 11.25 8.70
CA ALA A 4 -11.94 9.89 9.23
C ALA A 4 -13.16 9.65 10.12
N THR A 5 -13.36 8.42 10.57
CA THR A 5 -14.32 8.09 11.63
C THR A 5 -13.54 7.61 12.85
N PHE A 6 -13.96 8.04 14.04
CA PHE A 6 -13.38 7.62 15.31
C PHE A 6 -14.49 7.45 16.36
N ASN A 7 -14.59 6.27 16.98
CA ASN A 7 -15.75 5.85 17.77
C ASN A 7 -17.10 6.18 17.10
N GLY A 8 -17.21 5.95 15.79
CA GLY A 8 -18.43 6.23 15.00
C GLY A 8 -18.74 7.71 14.77
N LYS A 9 -17.82 8.64 15.11
CA LYS A 9 -17.98 10.07 14.88
C LYS A 9 -17.00 10.58 13.82
N PRO A 10 -17.39 11.55 12.98
CA PRO A 10 -16.46 12.19 12.06
C PRO A 10 -15.29 12.84 12.83
N GLN A 11 -14.07 12.50 12.42
CA GLN A 11 -12.84 13.02 12.98
C GLN A 11 -12.05 13.74 11.88
N SER A 12 -11.93 15.05 12.01
CA SER A 12 -11.19 15.84 11.03
C SER A 12 -9.69 15.65 11.18
N LEU A 13 -9.04 15.26 10.08
CA LEU A 13 -7.62 14.98 10.00
C LEU A 13 -6.77 16.23 9.76
N TYR A 14 -7.41 17.30 9.29
CA TYR A 14 -6.76 18.55 8.93
C TYR A 14 -7.30 19.67 9.80
N PHE A 15 -6.47 20.66 10.05
CA PHE A 15 -6.93 21.88 10.68
C PHE A 15 -7.77 22.71 9.72
N SER A 16 -8.75 23.44 10.27
CA SER A 16 -9.59 24.32 9.47
C SER A 16 -8.77 25.36 8.71
N ASN A 17 -9.26 25.82 7.56
CA ASN A 17 -8.59 26.87 6.78
C ASN A 17 -8.46 28.21 7.52
N ASN A 18 -9.23 28.39 8.59
CA ASN A 18 -9.18 29.58 9.45
C ASN A 18 -8.27 29.39 10.67
N HIS A 19 -7.51 28.28 10.75
CA HIS A 19 -6.63 28.05 11.90
C HIS A 19 -5.50 29.09 11.93
N PRO A 20 -5.26 29.75 13.08
CA PRO A 20 -4.32 30.88 13.17
C PRO A 20 -2.88 30.54 12.78
N THR A 21 -2.43 29.30 13.00
CA THR A 21 -1.02 28.90 12.84
C THR A 21 -0.76 27.82 11.79
N HIS A 22 -1.77 27.02 11.42
CA HIS A 22 -1.57 25.85 10.55
C HIS A 22 -2.80 25.55 9.68
N PRO A 23 -3.29 26.53 8.90
CA PRO A 23 -4.50 26.38 8.09
C PRO A 23 -4.35 25.27 7.04
N GLY A 24 -5.28 24.32 7.01
CA GLY A 24 -5.32 23.23 6.03
C GLY A 24 -4.22 22.17 6.18
N LEU A 25 -3.36 22.28 7.19
CA LEU A 25 -2.31 21.30 7.46
C LEU A 25 -2.85 20.07 8.19
N PHE A 26 -2.18 18.94 8.01
CA PHE A 26 -2.50 17.71 8.72
C PHE A 26 -2.18 17.86 10.22
N LYS A 27 -3.09 17.42 11.08
CA LYS A 27 -2.98 17.59 12.54
C LYS A 27 -1.84 16.83 13.19
N GLY A 28 -1.51 15.68 12.61
CA GLY A 28 -0.59 14.73 13.24
C GLY A 28 -1.32 13.80 14.22
N MET A 29 -0.71 12.64 14.43
CA MET A 29 -1.33 11.53 15.15
C MET A 29 -1.61 11.85 16.62
N ALA A 30 -0.70 12.54 17.30
CA ALA A 30 -0.86 12.90 18.71
C ALA A 30 -2.03 13.87 18.94
N VAL A 31 -2.16 14.89 18.10
CA VAL A 31 -3.27 15.87 18.20
C VAL A 31 -4.61 15.18 17.95
N ILE A 32 -4.69 14.33 16.92
CA ILE A 32 -5.91 13.56 16.62
C ILE A 32 -6.29 12.67 17.81
N LEU A 33 -5.31 11.95 18.39
CA LEU A 33 -5.56 11.08 19.55
C LEU A 33 -6.02 11.87 20.79
N GLU A 34 -5.47 13.06 21.04
CA GLU A 34 -5.94 13.92 22.15
C GLU A 34 -7.37 14.41 21.93
N GLU A 35 -7.71 14.84 20.71
CA GLU A 35 -9.10 15.19 20.35
C GLU A 35 -10.06 14.01 20.55
N CYS A 36 -9.58 12.80 20.34
CA CYS A 36 -10.32 11.56 20.53
C CYS A 36 -10.37 11.06 21.98
N GLY A 37 -9.76 11.77 22.94
CA GLY A 37 -9.81 11.48 24.38
C GLY A 37 -8.62 10.70 24.95
N TYR A 38 -7.55 10.47 24.18
CA TYR A 38 -6.34 9.83 24.69
C TYR A 38 -5.46 10.84 25.43
N LEU A 39 -5.56 10.83 26.76
CA LEU A 39 -4.75 11.68 27.62
C LEU A 39 -3.25 11.33 27.44
N ASN A 40 -2.43 12.34 27.19
CA ASN A 40 -0.97 12.26 27.01
C ASN A 40 -0.49 11.72 25.65
N ALA A 41 -1.30 11.74 24.59
CA ALA A 41 -0.83 11.28 23.28
C ALA A 41 0.39 12.09 22.75
N GLN A 42 0.53 13.36 23.12
CA GLN A 42 1.73 14.15 22.80
C GLN A 42 3.02 13.67 23.49
N THR A 43 2.91 12.92 24.58
CA THR A 43 4.08 12.33 25.26
C THR A 43 4.54 11.01 24.62
N LEU A 44 3.70 10.42 23.78
CA LEU A 44 4.02 9.19 23.07
C LEU A 44 4.91 9.50 21.87
N CYS A 45 5.81 8.57 21.57
CA CYS A 45 6.49 8.62 20.28
C CYS A 45 5.48 8.37 19.15
N ALA A 46 5.72 8.98 17.98
CA ALA A 46 4.87 8.75 16.81
C ALA A 46 4.81 7.25 16.45
N GLN A 47 5.95 6.57 16.53
CA GLN A 47 6.14 5.17 16.13
C GLN A 47 7.25 4.52 16.97
N CYS A 48 7.11 3.22 17.27
CA CYS A 48 8.20 2.41 17.81
C CYS A 48 9.25 2.07 16.74
N PRO A 49 10.55 2.01 17.08
CA PRO A 49 11.61 1.61 16.15
C PRO A 49 11.29 0.28 15.46
N ASP A 50 11.44 0.23 14.13
CA ASP A 50 11.13 -0.94 13.29
C ASP A 50 9.71 -1.51 13.46
N PHE A 51 8.75 -0.73 13.97
CA PHE A 51 7.43 -1.24 14.37
C PHE A 51 7.49 -2.40 15.39
N LYS A 52 8.57 -2.47 16.16
CA LYS A 52 8.77 -3.48 17.21
C LYS A 52 8.18 -2.95 18.52
N HIS A 53 6.93 -3.30 18.76
CA HIS A 53 6.20 -2.93 19.97
C HIS A 53 6.63 -3.82 21.15
N LYS A 54 6.70 -3.24 22.35
CA LYS A 54 6.96 -4.02 23.58
C LYS A 54 5.78 -4.94 23.86
N LYS A 55 6.04 -6.23 24.06
CA LYS A 55 5.01 -7.24 24.36
C LYS A 55 4.21 -6.84 25.60
N GLY A 56 2.89 -6.77 25.48
CA GLY A 56 1.98 -6.39 26.57
C GLY A 56 1.84 -4.88 26.83
N ALA A 57 2.52 -4.02 26.06
CA ALA A 57 2.28 -2.59 26.14
C ALA A 57 1.02 -2.23 25.35
N VAL A 58 0.03 -1.63 26.03
CA VAL A 58 -1.26 -1.29 25.41
C VAL A 58 -1.22 0.04 24.63
N ASN A 59 -0.31 0.97 24.95
CA ASN A 59 -0.27 2.32 24.38
C ASN A 59 1.18 2.80 24.13
N CYS A 60 1.99 2.02 23.41
CA CYS A 60 3.43 2.29 23.31
C CYS A 60 3.80 3.45 22.36
N CYS A 61 2.99 3.73 21.34
CA CYS A 61 3.19 4.82 20.39
C CYS A 61 1.84 5.25 19.79
N CYS A 62 1.79 6.44 19.20
CA CYS A 62 0.58 6.95 18.52
C CYS A 62 0.14 6.03 17.39
N CYS A 63 1.10 5.44 16.66
CA CYS A 63 0.85 4.48 15.59
C CYS A 63 0.06 3.27 16.09
N TRP A 64 0.53 2.62 17.15
CA TRP A 64 -0.15 1.47 17.73
C TRP A 64 -1.56 1.81 18.23
N LEU A 65 -1.71 2.96 18.89
CA LEU A 65 -3.01 3.43 19.39
C LEU A 65 -4.02 3.62 18.26
N LEU A 66 -3.63 4.28 17.17
CA LEU A 66 -4.48 4.48 16.01
C LEU A 66 -4.83 3.15 15.32
N PHE A 67 -3.84 2.26 15.14
CA PHE A 67 -4.09 0.95 14.51
C PHE A 67 -4.94 0.01 15.35
N SER A 68 -4.95 0.16 16.67
CA SER A 68 -5.73 -0.69 17.58
C SER A 68 -7.16 -0.19 17.80
N GLU A 69 -7.51 0.96 17.24
CA GLU A 69 -8.84 1.55 17.42
C GLU A 69 -9.87 0.75 16.59
N PRO A 70 -11.05 0.47 17.17
CA PRO A 70 -12.01 -0.47 16.60
C PRO A 70 -12.55 -0.06 15.22
N ASP A 71 -12.64 1.24 14.93
CA ASP A 71 -13.06 1.74 13.62
C ASP A 71 -12.00 1.47 12.55
N PHE A 72 -10.72 1.18 12.88
CA PHE A 72 -9.70 0.79 11.91
C PHE A 72 -9.47 -0.73 11.83
N VAL A 73 -9.57 -1.43 12.95
CA VAL A 73 -9.34 -2.90 13.00
C VAL A 73 -10.44 -3.67 12.27
N ASN A 74 -11.67 -3.16 12.29
CA ASN A 74 -12.84 -3.85 11.73
C ASN A 74 -13.28 -3.31 10.36
N ILE A 75 -12.39 -2.66 9.61
CA ILE A 75 -12.70 -2.26 8.22
C ILE A 75 -12.26 -3.38 7.28
N ASP A 76 -13.17 -3.77 6.38
CA ASP A 76 -12.82 -4.55 5.19
C ASP A 76 -11.71 -3.82 4.41
N SER A 77 -10.62 -4.53 4.15
CA SER A 77 -9.58 -4.08 3.23
C SER A 77 -10.16 -3.76 1.84
N ILE A 78 -9.47 -2.92 1.07
CA ILE A 78 -9.88 -2.62 -0.32
C ILE A 78 -10.06 -3.91 -1.14
N LEU A 79 -9.21 -4.91 -0.87
CA LEU A 79 -9.29 -6.22 -1.51
C LEU A 79 -10.57 -6.96 -1.10
N GLU A 80 -10.89 -7.00 0.19
CA GLU A 80 -12.13 -7.59 0.71
C GLU A 80 -13.36 -6.94 0.07
N GLY A 81 -13.41 -5.62 0.01
CA GLY A 81 -14.49 -4.89 -0.66
C GLY A 81 -14.63 -5.28 -2.13
N HIS A 82 -13.53 -5.30 -2.87
CA HIS A 82 -13.54 -5.69 -4.28
C HIS A 82 -13.92 -7.18 -4.47
N CYS A 83 -13.48 -8.07 -3.59
CA CYS A 83 -13.90 -9.48 -3.59
C CYS A 83 -15.42 -9.59 -3.39
N HIS A 84 -15.97 -8.88 -2.40
CA HIS A 84 -17.41 -8.86 -2.12
C HIS A 84 -18.22 -8.34 -3.31
N GLU A 85 -17.77 -7.28 -3.98
CA GLU A 85 -18.41 -6.75 -5.21
C GLU A 85 -18.48 -7.79 -6.33
N HIS A 86 -17.50 -8.68 -6.41
CA HIS A 86 -17.44 -9.76 -7.38
C HIS A 86 -18.04 -11.09 -6.88
N GLY A 87 -18.69 -11.10 -5.71
CA GLY A 87 -19.34 -12.27 -5.14
C GLY A 87 -18.40 -13.27 -4.46
N PHE A 88 -17.16 -12.87 -4.17
CA PHE A 88 -16.21 -13.65 -3.40
C PHE A 88 -16.24 -13.22 -1.93
N THR A 89 -16.61 -14.14 -1.02
CA THR A 89 -16.48 -13.92 0.42
C THR A 89 -15.02 -14.10 0.82
N TYR A 90 -14.34 -13.02 1.19
CA TYR A 90 -12.98 -13.12 1.71
C TYR A 90 -13.04 -13.23 3.23
N THR A 91 -12.83 -14.45 3.73
CA THR A 91 -12.56 -14.70 5.15
C THR A 91 -11.27 -15.51 5.21
N PRO A 92 -10.09 -14.91 5.37
CA PRO A 92 -8.84 -15.66 5.49
C PRO A 92 -8.75 -16.18 6.93
N SER A 93 -9.62 -17.12 7.27
CA SER A 93 -9.63 -17.71 8.60
C SER A 93 -8.54 -18.78 8.73
N THR A 94 -8.17 -19.40 7.61
CA THR A 94 -7.16 -20.45 7.52
C THR A 94 -6.23 -20.25 6.31
N ILE A 95 -5.04 -20.86 6.37
CA ILE A 95 -4.11 -20.91 5.22
C ILE A 95 -4.78 -21.59 4.02
N GLU A 96 -5.64 -22.58 4.28
CA GLU A 96 -6.39 -23.32 3.27
C GLU A 96 -7.36 -22.41 2.50
N ASP A 97 -8.02 -21.47 3.18
CA ASP A 97 -8.88 -20.46 2.54
C ASP A 97 -8.07 -19.56 1.59
N ILE A 98 -6.86 -19.17 2.00
CA ILE A 98 -5.95 -18.33 1.18
C ILE A 98 -5.49 -19.11 -0.06
N GLU A 99 -5.08 -20.36 0.11
CA GLU A 99 -4.66 -21.23 -1.01
C GLU A 99 -5.77 -21.41 -2.04
N LYS A 100 -6.99 -21.70 -1.56
CA LYS A 100 -8.16 -21.86 -2.43
C LYS A 100 -8.49 -20.57 -3.19
N ASN A 101 -8.42 -19.42 -2.52
CA ASN A 101 -8.68 -18.13 -3.15
C ASN A 101 -7.61 -17.79 -4.20
N ALA A 102 -6.35 -18.11 -3.94
CA ALA A 102 -5.27 -17.93 -4.92
C ALA A 102 -5.49 -18.78 -6.18
N LEU A 103 -5.92 -20.04 -6.03
CA LEU A 103 -6.25 -20.91 -7.16
C LEU A 103 -7.44 -20.38 -7.96
N ASN A 104 -8.52 -19.98 -7.28
CA ASN A 104 -9.71 -19.41 -7.94
C ASN A 104 -9.38 -18.13 -8.72
N ALA A 105 -8.54 -17.26 -8.16
CA ALA A 105 -8.10 -16.05 -8.84
C ALA A 105 -7.27 -16.36 -10.10
N LEU A 106 -6.40 -17.37 -10.05
CA LEU A 106 -5.62 -17.82 -11.21
C LEU A 106 -6.51 -18.40 -12.31
N GLU A 107 -7.56 -19.16 -11.95
CA GLU A 107 -8.51 -19.70 -12.92
C GLU A 107 -9.41 -18.62 -13.54
N ALA A 108 -9.77 -17.59 -12.77
CA ALA A 108 -10.62 -16.50 -13.24
C ALA A 108 -9.95 -15.62 -14.31
N VAL A 109 -8.62 -15.58 -14.37
CA VAL A 109 -7.88 -14.78 -15.35
C VAL A 109 -7.76 -15.55 -16.68
N PRO A 110 -8.32 -15.06 -17.80
CA PRO A 110 -8.20 -15.75 -19.08
C PRO A 110 -6.74 -15.89 -19.53
N LEU A 111 -6.38 -17.05 -20.08
CA LEU A 111 -5.04 -17.31 -20.64
C LEU A 111 -4.60 -16.23 -21.64
N LEU A 112 -5.54 -15.63 -22.38
CA LEU A 112 -5.24 -14.53 -23.31
C LEU A 112 -4.72 -13.28 -22.60
N SER A 113 -5.25 -12.95 -21.42
CA SER A 113 -4.80 -11.83 -20.59
C SER A 113 -3.38 -12.07 -20.07
N MET A 114 -3.10 -13.28 -19.58
CA MET A 114 -1.75 -13.67 -19.16
C MET A 114 -0.75 -13.59 -20.32
N ARG A 115 -1.11 -14.14 -21.49
CA ARG A 115 -0.28 -14.07 -22.70
C ARG A 115 -0.05 -12.65 -23.18
N ARG A 116 -1.07 -11.79 -23.15
CA ARG A 116 -0.94 -10.37 -23.50
C ARG A 116 -0.02 -9.64 -22.53
N PHE A 117 -0.16 -9.88 -21.22
CA PHE A 117 0.72 -9.31 -20.21
C PHE A 117 2.18 -9.74 -20.41
N SER A 118 2.43 -11.05 -20.58
CA SER A 118 3.78 -11.57 -20.86
C SER A 118 4.34 -11.02 -22.18
N ASN A 119 3.52 -10.94 -23.23
CA ASN A 119 3.95 -10.39 -24.51
C ASN A 119 4.17 -8.87 -24.44
N CYS A 120 3.39 -8.09 -23.68
CA CYS A 120 3.64 -6.67 -23.47
C CYS A 120 4.94 -6.42 -22.70
N ALA A 121 5.27 -7.27 -21.72
CA ALA A 121 6.57 -7.21 -21.04
C ALA A 121 7.76 -7.57 -21.97
N LEU A 122 7.50 -8.33 -23.05
CA LEU A 122 8.49 -8.76 -24.03
C LEU A 122 8.45 -7.95 -25.34
N GLN A 123 7.46 -7.09 -25.54
CA GLN A 123 7.31 -6.31 -26.77
C GLN A 123 8.33 -5.18 -26.76
N GLY A 124 9.33 -5.31 -27.64
CA GLY A 124 10.38 -4.31 -27.85
C GLY A 124 11.74 -4.64 -27.23
N PHE A 125 11.87 -5.77 -26.53
CA PHE A 125 13.13 -6.17 -25.88
C PHE A 125 13.58 -7.57 -26.29
N ASN A 126 14.84 -7.72 -26.68
CA ASN A 126 15.52 -9.01 -26.72
C ASN A 126 15.83 -9.52 -25.30
N GLY A 127 16.18 -10.80 -25.16
CA GLY A 127 16.39 -11.41 -23.85
C GLY A 127 17.48 -10.75 -22.98
N LYS A 128 18.48 -10.09 -23.60
CA LYS A 128 19.52 -9.35 -22.86
C LYS A 128 19.03 -7.97 -22.40
N GLU A 129 18.23 -7.31 -23.23
CA GLU A 129 17.61 -6.02 -22.91
C GLU A 129 16.60 -6.16 -21.77
N ALA A 130 15.78 -7.21 -21.80
CA ALA A 130 14.83 -7.50 -20.72
C ALA A 130 15.54 -7.77 -19.39
N ALA A 131 16.63 -8.55 -19.38
CA ALA A 131 17.41 -8.82 -18.18
C ALA A 131 18.05 -7.56 -17.58
N TYR A 132 18.54 -6.66 -18.44
CA TYR A 132 19.08 -5.37 -18.00
C TYR A 132 17.98 -4.45 -17.44
N ALA A 133 16.85 -4.33 -18.12
CA ALA A 133 15.74 -3.47 -17.69
C ALA A 133 15.17 -3.90 -16.34
N THR A 134 15.03 -5.21 -16.10
CA THR A 134 14.61 -5.75 -14.80
C THR A 134 15.57 -5.37 -13.67
N ASN A 135 16.89 -5.41 -13.93
CA ASN A 135 17.90 -5.02 -12.94
C ASN A 135 17.98 -3.51 -12.70
N LYS A 136 17.70 -2.68 -13.71
CA LYS A 136 17.82 -1.21 -13.62
C LYS A 136 16.59 -0.54 -13.02
N TYR A 137 15.39 -1.00 -13.40
CA TYR A 137 14.14 -0.33 -13.03
C TYR A 137 13.43 -0.98 -11.83
N GLN A 138 13.89 -2.15 -11.36
CA GLN A 138 13.50 -2.84 -10.11
C GLN A 138 12.08 -2.50 -9.59
N GLY A 139 11.05 -2.80 -10.40
CA GLY A 139 9.67 -2.55 -10.02
C GLY A 139 8.66 -2.89 -11.11
N HIS A 140 7.38 -2.96 -10.71
CA HIS A 140 6.21 -3.21 -11.58
C HIS A 140 5.88 -2.06 -12.55
N CYS A 141 6.73 -1.03 -12.63
CA CYS A 141 6.49 0.12 -13.50
C CYS A 141 6.69 -0.27 -14.97
N GLN A 142 5.74 0.13 -15.80
CA GLN A 142 5.85 0.04 -17.26
C GLN A 142 7.09 0.82 -17.72
N ILE A 143 8.02 0.16 -18.40
CA ILE A 143 9.25 0.80 -18.87
C ILE A 143 8.88 1.89 -19.89
N PRO A 144 9.25 3.16 -19.67
CA PRO A 144 8.95 4.24 -20.61
C PRO A 144 9.48 3.91 -22.00
N MET A 145 8.70 4.20 -23.04
CA MET A 145 9.05 3.83 -24.43
C MET A 145 10.39 4.43 -24.88
N GLU A 146 10.78 5.59 -24.32
CA GLU A 146 12.06 6.28 -24.55
C GLU A 146 13.26 5.52 -23.96
N ALA A 147 13.08 4.86 -22.80
CA ALA A 147 14.14 4.07 -22.16
C ALA A 147 14.54 2.85 -22.98
N THR A 148 13.66 2.35 -23.86
CA THR A 148 13.97 1.20 -24.73
C THR A 148 15.13 1.49 -25.69
N GLN A 149 15.24 2.73 -26.19
CA GLN A 149 16.30 3.16 -27.11
C GLN A 149 17.66 3.32 -26.40
N GLU A 150 17.65 3.79 -25.15
CA GLU A 150 18.86 3.92 -24.32
C GLU A 150 19.46 2.55 -23.98
N VAL A 151 18.61 1.59 -23.62
CA VAL A 151 19.03 0.20 -23.32
C VAL A 151 19.67 -0.44 -24.56
N ILE A 152 19.10 -0.23 -25.75
CA ILE A 152 19.66 -0.71 -27.03
C ILE A 152 21.02 -0.07 -27.31
N GLN A 153 21.16 1.26 -27.13
CA GLN A 153 22.43 1.96 -27.37
C GLN A 153 23.54 1.53 -26.40
N GLU A 154 23.26 1.36 -25.11
CA GLU A 154 24.27 0.92 -24.13
C GLU A 154 24.73 -0.52 -24.39
N LEU A 155 23.82 -1.43 -24.76
CA LEU A 155 24.18 -2.80 -25.11
C LEU A 155 24.98 -2.90 -26.42
N MET A 156 24.75 -2.00 -27.37
CA MET A 156 25.55 -1.91 -28.60
C MET A 156 26.94 -1.32 -28.32
N ARG A 157 27.10 -0.52 -27.25
CA ARG A 157 28.39 0.01 -26.78
C ARG A 157 29.22 -1.05 -26.07
N SER A 158 28.62 -1.90 -25.25
CA SER A 158 29.32 -2.97 -24.50
C SER A 158 29.82 -4.11 -25.38
N LYS A 159 29.24 -4.32 -26.57
CA LYS A 159 29.71 -5.31 -27.57
C LYS A 159 30.89 -4.83 -28.43
N LYS A 160 31.25 -3.54 -28.36
CA LYS A 160 32.38 -2.95 -29.11
C LYS A 160 33.67 -2.83 -28.30
N ALA A 161 33.66 -3.24 -27.03
CA ALA A 161 34.82 -3.28 -26.14
C ALA A 161 35.45 -4.68 -26.12
#